data_AF-A0A3E4P801-F1
#
_entry.id   AF-A0A3E4P801-F1
#
_cell.length_a   1.000
_cell.length_b   1.000
_cell.length_c   1.000
_cell.angle_alpha   90.00
_cell.angle_beta   90.00
_cell.angle_gamma   90.00
#
_symmetry.space_group_name_H-M   'P 1'
#
loop_
_entity.id
_entity.type
_entity.pdbx_description
1 polymer ?
#
loop_
_entity_poly.entity_id
_entity_poly.type
_entity_poly.pdbx_seq_one_letter_code
_entity_poly.pdbx_strand_id
1 'polypeptide(L)'
;MKKLWWNEEIYWSTENKNSLLKFSKEMEQEISEYRKQFIQEDTMAGMIQGWLDAYKGTHVCSVQIWKGAFDHFDREPKKFETNEICSIMDTQITGWKRAGVHRFSKEGYGRQRSWVREGTEEGGNEPDKDGFTKLTKAEQLELPFDLPDKENG
;
A
#
# COMPACT_ATOMS: atom_id res chain seq x y z
N MET A 1 -27.24 -36.64 51.23
CA MET A 1 -27.30 -37.11 49.83
C MET A 1 -27.46 -36.00 48.77
N LYS A 2 -27.52 -34.70 49.11
CA LYS A 2 -27.68 -33.60 48.12
C LYS A 2 -26.38 -32.89 47.67
N LYS A 3 -25.22 -33.20 48.27
CA LYS A 3 -23.93 -32.55 47.93
C LYS A 3 -23.19 -33.20 46.76
N LEU A 4 -23.49 -34.47 46.43
CA LEU A 4 -22.81 -35.20 45.35
C LEU A 4 -23.38 -34.83 43.97
N TRP A 5 -24.70 -34.63 43.89
CA TRP A 5 -25.41 -34.27 42.66
C TRP A 5 -25.05 -32.89 42.09
N TRP A 6 -24.57 -31.96 42.92
CA TRP A 6 -24.15 -30.63 42.46
C TRP A 6 -22.78 -30.66 41.74
N ASN A 7 -21.87 -31.55 42.15
CA ASN A 7 -20.56 -31.65 41.52
C ASN A 7 -20.59 -32.40 40.18
N GLU A 8 -21.52 -33.36 40.01
CA GLU A 8 -21.70 -34.08 38.74
C GLU A 8 -22.38 -33.23 37.65
N GLU A 9 -23.35 -32.37 37.99
CA GLU A 9 -23.98 -31.46 37.02
C GLU A 9 -23.00 -30.44 36.43
N ILE A 10 -22.07 -29.94 37.25
CA ILE A 10 -21.02 -29.02 36.77
C ILE A 10 -20.05 -29.74 35.82
N TYR A 11 -19.77 -31.03 36.05
CA TYR A 11 -18.84 -31.81 35.22
C TYR A 11 -19.41 -32.10 33.82
N TRP A 12 -20.70 -32.45 33.71
CA TRP A 12 -21.37 -32.70 32.42
C TRP A 12 -21.72 -31.43 31.62
N SER A 13 -21.78 -30.26 32.27
CA SER A 13 -21.91 -28.97 31.57
C SER A 13 -20.68 -28.60 30.72
N THR A 14 -19.60 -29.39 30.76
CA THR A 14 -18.33 -29.07 30.09
C THR A 14 -18.06 -29.87 28.82
N GLU A 15 -19.02 -30.68 28.36
CA GLU A 15 -18.86 -31.48 27.14
C GLU A 15 -19.04 -30.67 25.85
N ASN A 16 -19.44 -29.40 25.96
CA ASN A 16 -19.53 -28.46 24.84
C ASN A 16 -18.80 -27.14 25.11
N LYS A 17 -17.56 -27.23 25.63
CA LYS A 17 -16.66 -26.06 25.78
C LYS A 17 -16.49 -25.26 24.49
N ASN A 18 -16.68 -25.89 23.34
CA ASN A 18 -16.59 -25.27 22.02
C ASN A 18 -17.79 -24.40 21.64
N SER A 19 -18.94 -24.48 22.34
CA SER A 19 -20.12 -23.65 22.04
C SER A 19 -20.32 -22.50 23.02
N LEU A 20 -19.83 -22.63 24.26
CA LEU A 20 -19.98 -21.61 25.31
C LEU A 20 -19.12 -20.35 25.11
N LEU A 21 -18.10 -20.42 24.26
CA LEU A 21 -17.16 -19.32 24.00
C LEU A 21 -17.17 -18.84 22.54
N LYS A 22 -18.17 -19.25 21.74
CA LYS A 22 -18.34 -18.74 20.38
C LYS A 22 -19.21 -17.51 20.40
N PHE A 23 -18.75 -16.47 19.72
CA PHE A 23 -19.55 -15.28 19.50
C PHE A 23 -20.81 -15.66 18.71
N SER A 24 -21.91 -14.93 18.93
CA SER A 24 -23.09 -15.09 18.08
C SER A 24 -22.72 -14.73 16.64
N LYS A 25 -23.41 -15.30 15.65
CA LYS A 25 -23.12 -15.03 14.22
C LYS A 25 -23.13 -13.53 13.88
N GLU A 26 -24.01 -12.77 14.53
CA GLU A 26 -24.09 -11.31 14.39
C GLU A 26 -22.84 -10.62 14.96
N MET A 27 -22.38 -11.07 16.13
CA MET A 27 -21.20 -10.52 16.78
C MET A 27 -19.90 -10.94 16.05
N GLU A 28 -19.86 -12.12 15.44
CA GLU A 28 -18.76 -12.51 14.54
C GLU A 28 -18.73 -11.64 13.28
N GLN A 29 -19.89 -11.30 12.71
CA GLN A 29 -19.98 -10.38 11.56
C GLN A 29 -19.53 -8.98 11.95
N GLU A 30 -20.01 -8.45 13.06
CA GLU A 30 -19.60 -7.15 13.59
C GLU A 30 -18.09 -7.12 13.89
N ILE A 31 -17.54 -8.14 14.56
CA ILE A 31 -16.10 -8.28 14.79
C ILE A 31 -15.34 -8.39 13.46
N SER A 32 -15.90 -9.05 12.43
CA SER A 32 -15.26 -9.12 11.11
C SER A 32 -15.26 -7.78 10.38
N GLU A 33 -16.28 -6.96 10.56
CA GLU A 33 -16.40 -5.61 10.00
C GLU A 33 -15.50 -4.61 10.73
N TYR A 34 -15.47 -4.65 12.07
CA TYR A 34 -14.49 -3.90 12.86
C TYR A 34 -13.06 -4.35 12.53
N ARG A 35 -12.80 -5.66 12.41
CA ARG A 35 -11.49 -6.13 11.94
C ARG A 35 -11.19 -5.56 10.55
N LYS A 36 -12.10 -5.51 9.60
CA LYS A 36 -11.83 -4.85 8.30
C LYS A 36 -11.46 -3.37 8.43
N GLN A 37 -12.05 -2.65 9.36
CA GLN A 37 -11.74 -1.23 9.62
C GLN A 37 -10.39 -1.03 10.33
N PHE A 38 -9.92 -2.03 11.08
CA PHE A 38 -8.69 -1.97 11.89
C PHE A 38 -7.58 -2.94 11.43
N ILE A 39 -7.81 -3.73 10.36
CA ILE A 39 -6.76 -4.39 9.59
C ILE A 39 -6.14 -3.27 8.77
N GLN A 40 -5.25 -2.53 9.42
CA GLN A 40 -4.09 -1.85 8.85
C GLN A 40 -4.17 -1.62 7.33
N GLU A 41 -5.09 -0.76 6.88
CA GLU A 41 -5.12 -0.27 5.50
C GLU A 41 -3.78 0.40 5.12
N ASP A 42 -2.92 0.66 6.12
CA ASP A 42 -1.56 1.18 6.00
C ASP A 42 -0.40 0.16 5.94
N THR A 43 -0.59 -1.17 6.06
CA THR A 43 0.58 -2.08 5.87
C THR A 43 0.87 -2.37 4.42
N MET A 44 -0.07 -2.93 3.66
CA MET A 44 0.24 -3.32 2.29
C MET A 44 0.47 -2.10 1.40
N ALA A 45 -0.38 -1.08 1.52
CA ALA A 45 -0.20 0.18 0.80
C ALA A 45 1.11 0.87 1.19
N GLY A 46 1.42 0.95 2.50
CA GLY A 46 2.68 1.50 2.99
C GLY A 46 3.92 0.72 2.56
N MET A 47 3.87 -0.61 2.56
CA MET A 47 4.96 -1.47 2.06
C MET A 47 5.17 -1.30 0.56
N ILE A 48 4.07 -1.24 -0.22
CA ILE A 48 4.12 -1.01 -1.66
C ILE A 48 4.65 0.40 -1.94
N GLN A 49 4.14 1.43 -1.27
CA GLN A 49 4.59 2.81 -1.42
C GLN A 49 6.07 2.95 -1.06
N GLY A 50 6.50 2.41 0.08
CA GLY A 50 7.92 2.45 0.48
C GLY A 50 8.84 1.73 -0.50
N TRP A 51 8.40 0.59 -1.05
CA TRP A 51 9.15 -0.09 -2.11
C TRP A 51 9.18 0.73 -3.41
N LEU A 52 8.06 1.32 -3.81
CA LEU A 52 7.97 2.18 -4.98
C LEU A 52 8.83 3.44 -4.83
N ASP A 53 8.93 4.02 -3.64
CA ASP A 53 9.75 5.21 -3.37
C ASP A 53 11.25 4.89 -3.51
N ALA A 54 11.67 3.68 -3.11
CA ALA A 54 13.02 3.18 -3.33
C ALA A 54 13.29 2.70 -4.77
N TYR A 55 12.24 2.47 -5.57
CA TYR A 55 12.35 1.89 -6.89
C TYR A 55 12.79 2.93 -7.96
N LYS A 56 13.92 2.68 -8.60
CA LYS A 56 14.54 3.60 -9.59
C LYS A 56 13.97 3.50 -11.01
N GLY A 57 13.12 2.51 -11.28
CA GLY A 57 12.53 2.34 -12.61
C GLY A 57 11.32 3.25 -12.83
N THR A 58 11.01 3.52 -14.10
CA THR A 58 9.85 4.33 -14.50
C THR A 58 8.57 3.51 -14.65
N HIS A 59 8.70 2.19 -14.86
CA HIS A 59 7.59 1.27 -15.07
C HIS A 59 7.61 0.13 -14.04
N VAL A 60 6.43 -0.26 -13.57
CA VAL A 60 6.22 -1.39 -12.65
C VAL A 60 5.00 -2.22 -13.04
N CYS A 61 5.02 -3.50 -12.66
CA CYS A 61 3.86 -4.40 -12.76
C CYS A 61 3.48 -5.00 -11.40
N SER A 62 2.26 -5.53 -11.31
CA SER A 62 1.74 -6.11 -10.07
C SER A 62 2.59 -7.28 -9.55
N VAL A 63 3.17 -8.10 -10.44
CA VAL A 63 4.02 -9.24 -10.03
C VAL A 63 5.37 -8.77 -9.49
N GLN A 64 5.94 -7.72 -10.09
CA GLN A 64 7.20 -7.14 -9.62
C GLN A 64 7.03 -6.51 -8.24
N ILE A 65 5.94 -5.76 -8.04
CA ILE A 65 5.59 -5.20 -6.73
C ILE A 65 5.37 -6.32 -5.72
N TRP A 66 4.66 -7.39 -6.11
CA TRP A 66 4.41 -8.52 -5.23
C TRP A 66 5.71 -9.20 -4.74
N LYS A 67 6.69 -9.38 -5.63
CA LYS A 67 7.98 -9.97 -5.26
C LYS A 67 8.84 -9.01 -4.45
N GLY A 68 8.90 -7.74 -4.85
CA GLY A 68 9.79 -6.75 -4.26
C GLY A 68 9.32 -6.20 -2.92
N ALA A 69 8.03 -5.86 -2.80
CA ALA A 69 7.49 -5.24 -1.59
C ALA A 69 7.25 -6.25 -0.45
N PHE A 70 7.01 -7.52 -0.79
CA PHE A 70 6.67 -8.57 0.19
C PHE A 70 7.73 -9.68 0.32
N ASP A 71 8.92 -9.50 -0.27
CA ASP A 71 10.05 -10.45 -0.19
C ASP A 71 9.70 -11.89 -0.63
N HIS A 72 8.71 -12.05 -1.50
CA HIS A 72 8.24 -13.35 -1.97
C HIS A 72 8.98 -13.80 -3.24
N PHE A 73 10.28 -14.08 -3.13
CA PHE A 73 11.08 -14.49 -4.28
C PHE A 73 10.91 -15.96 -4.68
N ASP A 74 10.54 -16.82 -3.72
CA ASP A 74 10.52 -18.29 -3.89
C ASP A 74 9.23 -18.83 -4.53
N ARG A 75 8.21 -17.98 -4.69
CA ARG A 75 6.86 -18.38 -5.08
C ARG A 75 6.33 -17.55 -6.23
N GLU A 76 5.39 -18.12 -6.99
CA GLU A 76 4.57 -17.35 -7.93
C GLU A 76 3.35 -16.71 -7.23
N PRO A 77 3.04 -15.44 -7.54
CA PRO A 77 1.87 -14.76 -6.99
C PRO A 77 0.59 -15.48 -7.39
N LYS A 78 -0.34 -15.60 -6.44
CA LYS A 78 -1.70 -16.03 -6.73
C LYS A 78 -2.47 -14.87 -7.36
N LYS A 79 -3.46 -15.21 -8.20
CA LYS A 79 -4.29 -14.22 -8.90
C LYS A 79 -5.00 -13.23 -7.97
N PHE A 80 -5.41 -13.66 -6.78
CA PHE A 80 -6.06 -12.75 -5.84
C PHE A 80 -5.09 -11.71 -5.26
N GLU A 81 -3.84 -12.10 -4.99
CA GLU A 81 -2.80 -11.21 -4.43
C GLU A 81 -2.42 -10.13 -5.44
N THR A 82 -2.28 -10.51 -6.72
CA THR A 82 -2.01 -9.52 -7.77
C THR A 82 -3.20 -8.62 -8.04
N ASN A 83 -4.44 -9.10 -7.91
CA ASN A 83 -5.64 -8.28 -8.03
C ASN A 83 -5.75 -7.26 -6.88
N GLU A 84 -5.38 -7.66 -5.66
CA GLU A 84 -5.35 -6.78 -4.50
C GLU A 84 -4.31 -5.67 -4.68
N ILE A 85 -3.09 -6.02 -5.13
CA ILE A 85 -2.07 -5.03 -5.51
C ILE A 85 -2.58 -4.10 -6.62
N CYS A 86 -3.28 -4.62 -7.63
CA CYS A 86 -3.86 -3.76 -8.66
C CYS A 86 -4.85 -2.75 -8.06
N SER A 87 -5.67 -3.17 -7.10
CA SER A 87 -6.63 -2.29 -6.43
C SER A 87 -5.91 -1.21 -5.63
N ILE A 88 -4.92 -1.59 -4.81
CA ILE A 88 -4.14 -0.68 -3.99
C ILE A 88 -3.40 0.36 -4.86
N MET A 89 -2.78 -0.09 -5.96
CA MET A 89 -2.12 0.79 -6.91
C MET A 89 -3.07 1.81 -7.55
N ASP A 90 -4.33 1.44 -7.78
CA ASP A 90 -5.32 2.31 -8.42
C ASP A 90 -6.01 3.26 -7.41
N THR A 91 -6.07 2.92 -6.11
CA THR A 91 -6.83 3.69 -5.10
C THR A 91 -5.98 4.41 -4.05
N GLN A 92 -4.85 3.85 -3.63
CA GLN A 92 -4.10 4.29 -2.45
C GLN A 92 -2.70 4.80 -2.77
N ILE A 93 -2.09 4.37 -3.88
CA ILE A 93 -0.74 4.76 -4.26
C ILE A 93 -0.74 6.12 -4.96
N THR A 94 0.19 6.99 -4.55
CA THR A 94 0.36 8.33 -5.10
C THR A 94 1.63 8.44 -5.95
N GLY A 95 1.63 9.29 -6.98
CA GLY A 95 2.79 9.47 -7.86
C GLY A 95 2.96 8.40 -8.94
N TRP A 96 1.94 7.56 -9.19
CA TRP A 96 1.96 6.54 -10.24
C TRP A 96 0.65 6.54 -11.05
N LYS A 97 0.77 6.61 -12.38
CA LYS A 97 -0.36 6.54 -13.33
C LYS A 97 -0.46 5.18 -13.98
N ARG A 98 -1.69 4.72 -14.19
CA ARG A 98 -1.97 3.51 -14.96
C ARG A 98 -1.60 3.70 -16.42
N ALA A 99 -0.67 2.89 -16.93
CA ALA A 99 -0.16 2.95 -18.31
C ALA A 99 -0.75 1.87 -19.24
N GLY A 100 -1.69 1.07 -18.74
CA GLY A 100 -2.37 0.03 -19.50
C GLY A 100 -1.68 -1.34 -19.37
N VAL A 101 -1.54 -2.05 -20.48
CA VAL A 101 -0.96 -3.40 -20.51
C VAL A 101 0.40 -3.36 -21.20
N HIS A 102 1.45 -3.60 -20.43
CA HIS A 102 2.83 -3.60 -20.91
C HIS A 102 3.42 -5.02 -20.91
N ARG A 103 4.42 -5.25 -21.77
CA ARG A 103 5.14 -6.52 -21.84
C ARG A 103 6.52 -6.38 -21.18
N PHE A 104 6.67 -6.98 -20.01
CA PHE A 104 7.92 -7.03 -19.24
C PHE A 104 8.76 -8.21 -19.72
N SER A 105 9.38 -8.04 -20.89
CA SER A 105 10.21 -9.07 -21.53
C SER A 105 11.55 -9.27 -20.81
N LYS A 106 12.13 -8.20 -20.26
CA LYS A 106 13.45 -8.22 -19.62
C LYS A 106 13.42 -8.93 -18.27
N GLU A 107 12.36 -8.76 -17.51
CA GLU A 107 12.18 -9.35 -16.18
C GLU A 107 11.43 -10.70 -16.21
N GLY A 108 10.96 -11.14 -17.39
CA GLY A 108 10.30 -12.42 -17.58
C GLY A 108 8.84 -12.48 -17.10
N TYR A 109 8.23 -11.36 -16.69
CA TYR A 109 6.85 -11.33 -16.18
C TYR A 109 5.77 -11.39 -17.26
N GLY A 110 6.15 -11.26 -18.54
CA GLY A 110 5.22 -11.37 -19.66
C GLY A 110 4.30 -10.15 -19.79
N ARG A 111 3.07 -10.37 -20.27
CA ARG A 111 2.10 -9.30 -20.54
C ARG A 111 1.23 -9.04 -19.30
N GLN A 112 1.39 -7.87 -18.68
CA GLN A 112 0.70 -7.52 -17.43
C GLN A 112 0.23 -6.07 -17.42
N ARG A 113 -0.68 -5.74 -16.49
CA ARG A 113 -1.03 -4.35 -16.20
C ARG A 113 0.18 -3.62 -15.62
N SER A 114 0.36 -2.38 -16.02
CA SER A 114 1.50 -1.56 -15.63
C SER A 114 1.11 -0.18 -15.15
N TRP A 115 1.96 0.34 -14.27
CA TRP A 115 1.92 1.72 -13.80
C TRP A 115 3.25 2.40 -14.13
N VAL A 116 3.16 3.69 -14.40
CA VAL A 116 4.28 4.56 -14.75
C VAL A 116 4.34 5.70 -13.76
N ARG A 117 5.54 6.06 -13.33
CA ARG A 117 5.74 7.14 -12.36
C ARG A 117 5.27 8.48 -12.93
N GLU A 118 4.38 9.16 -12.21
CA GLU A 118 3.95 10.52 -12.51
C GLU A 118 5.16 11.47 -12.43
N GLY A 119 5.28 12.41 -13.37
CA GLY A 119 6.44 13.31 -13.46
C GLY A 119 7.56 12.83 -14.38
N THR A 120 7.43 11.65 -14.99
CA THR A 120 8.24 11.29 -16.17
C THR A 120 7.64 11.93 -17.44
N GLU A 121 7.42 13.24 -17.41
CA GLU A 121 7.40 13.99 -18.66
C GLU A 121 8.83 13.94 -19.21
N GLU A 122 8.97 13.86 -20.53
CA GLU A 122 10.25 13.93 -21.26
C GLU A 122 10.94 15.29 -21.02
N GLY A 123 11.48 15.44 -19.82
CA GLY A 123 12.05 16.65 -19.27
C GLY A 123 12.69 16.27 -17.94
N GLY A 124 13.59 15.28 -18.00
CA GLY A 124 14.36 14.85 -16.86
C GLY A 124 15.05 16.06 -16.25
N ASN A 125 14.59 16.49 -15.07
CA ASN A 125 15.43 17.23 -14.16
C ASN A 125 16.39 16.18 -13.57
N GLU A 126 17.35 15.76 -14.40
CA GLU A 126 18.52 15.05 -13.91
C GLU A 126 19.16 15.97 -12.87
N PRO A 127 19.37 15.50 -11.62
CA PRO A 127 20.11 16.29 -10.66
C PRO A 127 21.50 16.54 -11.27
N ASP A 128 21.88 17.81 -11.39
CA ASP A 128 23.26 18.16 -11.73
C ASP A 128 24.19 17.49 -10.68
N LYS A 129 25.46 17.29 -11.04
CA LYS A 129 26.45 16.56 -10.22
C LYS A 129 26.62 17.07 -8.77
N ASP A 130 26.08 18.26 -8.48
CA ASP A 130 26.11 18.91 -7.17
C ASP A 130 24.83 18.70 -6.33
N GLY A 131 23.87 17.88 -6.79
CA GLY A 131 22.70 17.47 -6.01
C GLY A 131 21.58 18.51 -5.86
N PHE A 132 21.61 19.59 -6.65
CA PHE A 132 20.56 20.60 -6.68
C PHE A 132 19.64 20.43 -7.90
N THR A 133 18.33 20.42 -7.65
CA THR A 133 17.29 20.42 -8.70
C THR A 133 17.00 21.86 -9.12
N LYS A 134 17.05 22.16 -10.42
CA LYS A 134 16.64 23.48 -10.93
C LYS A 134 15.12 23.59 -10.89
N LEU A 135 14.61 24.51 -10.06
CA LEU A 135 13.18 24.86 -10.02
C LEU A 135 12.74 25.44 -11.36
N THR A 136 11.53 25.09 -11.81
CA THR A 136 10.97 25.64 -13.03
C THR A 136 10.50 27.08 -12.78
N LYS A 137 10.51 27.93 -13.82
CA LYS A 137 10.12 29.36 -13.68
C LYS A 137 8.71 29.54 -13.11
N ALA A 138 7.83 28.55 -13.25
CA ALA A 138 6.48 28.55 -12.70
C ALA A 138 6.43 28.36 -11.16
N GLU A 139 7.43 27.71 -10.57
CA GLU A 139 7.55 27.48 -9.12
C GLU A 139 8.32 28.59 -8.41
N GLN A 140 8.99 29.46 -9.17
CA GLN A 140 9.63 30.65 -8.65
C GLN A 140 8.55 31.69 -8.33
N LEU A 141 7.99 31.62 -7.12
CA LEU A 141 7.18 32.70 -6.55
C LEU A 141 8.06 33.96 -6.51
N GLU A 142 7.79 34.90 -7.41
CA GLU A 142 8.45 36.21 -7.39
C GLU A 142 8.08 36.92 -6.08
N LEU A 143 9.07 37.11 -5.19
CA LEU A 143 8.88 37.96 -4.03
C LEU A 143 8.53 39.38 -4.51
N PRO A 144 7.45 40.00 -4.00
CA PRO A 144 7.14 41.38 -4.33
C PRO A 144 8.10 42.29 -3.56
N PHE A 145 9.27 42.56 -4.15
CA PHE A 145 10.20 43.53 -3.61
C PHE A 145 9.82 44.93 -4.10
N ASP A 146 8.92 45.60 -3.39
CA ASP A 146 8.86 47.07 -3.42
C ASP A 146 9.87 47.59 -2.39
N LEU A 147 11.13 47.72 -2.81
CA LEU A 147 12.12 48.47 -2.03
C LEU A 147 12.00 49.95 -2.41
N PRO A 148 11.77 50.87 -1.46
CA PRO A 148 11.74 52.29 -1.76
C PRO A 148 13.12 52.75 -2.24
N ASP A 149 13.12 53.51 -3.34
CA ASP A 149 14.32 54.13 -3.92
C ASP A 149 15.08 54.89 -2.83
N LYS A 150 16.31 54.46 -2.54
CA LYS A 150 17.25 55.31 -1.81
C LYS A 150 17.60 56.48 -2.72
N GLU A 151 17.00 57.64 -2.42
CA GLU A 151 17.45 58.94 -2.88
C GLU A 151 18.96 59.07 -2.59
N ASN A 152 19.75 59.11 -3.66
CA ASN A 152 21.15 59.53 -3.59
C ASN A 152 21.18 61.05 -3.80
N GLY A 153 21.81 61.75 -2.86
CA GLY A 153 22.01 63.20 -2.89
C GLY A 153 23.08 63.69 -3.85
#